data_AF-A0A840TZC0-F1
#
_entry.id   AF-A0A840TZC0-F1
#
_cell.length_a   1.000
_cell.length_b   1.000
_cell.length_c   1.000
_cell.angle_alpha   90.00
_cell.angle_beta   90.00
_cell.angle_gamma   90.00
#
_symmetry.space_group_name_H-M   'P 1'
#
loop_
_entity.id
_entity.type
_entity.pdbx_description
1 polymer ?
#
loop_
_entity_poly.entity_id
_entity_poly.type
_entity_poly.pdbx_seq_one_letter_code
_entity_poly.pdbx_strand_id
1 'polypeptide(L)'
;MRTMNSTSLFTNSISWLFGIVVVAIGTINVFWGNDPGFGIFLLLLSWVYAPPLATLFREKTGWPLPGAVKIVLGLFILWAALGVGELFDKIELMRGTF
;
A
#
# COMPACT_ATOMS: atom_id res chain seq x y z
N MET A 1 -31.93 1.87 2.74
CA MET A 1 -30.97 2.85 3.29
C MET A 1 -29.91 2.09 4.06
N ARG A 2 -28.66 2.03 3.56
CA ARG A 2 -27.54 1.41 4.29
C ARG A 2 -27.00 2.48 5.23
N THR A 3 -27.24 2.37 6.53
CA THR A 3 -26.64 3.26 7.53
C THR A 3 -25.12 3.08 7.46
N MET A 4 -24.40 4.09 6.99
CA MET A 4 -22.95 4.07 6.96
C MET A 4 -22.46 4.25 8.40
N ASN A 5 -21.88 3.18 8.95
CA ASN A 5 -21.30 3.21 10.28
C ASN A 5 -20.07 4.13 10.27
N SER A 6 -20.01 5.17 11.09
CA SER A 6 -18.92 6.17 11.09
C SER A 6 -17.54 5.55 11.36
N THR A 7 -17.49 4.46 12.14
CA THR A 7 -16.29 3.64 12.37
C THR A 7 -15.76 3.01 11.07
N SER A 8 -16.65 2.67 10.14
CA SER A 8 -16.26 2.13 8.82
C SER A 8 -15.69 3.20 7.89
N LEU A 9 -16.13 4.46 8.03
CA LEU A 9 -15.58 5.56 7.23
C LEU A 9 -14.16 5.90 7.68
N PHE A 10 -13.92 6.02 8.98
CA PHE A 10 -12.58 6.32 9.52
C PHE A 10 -11.54 5.26 9.15
N THR A 11 -11.89 3.98 9.30
CA THR A 11 -11.01 2.85 8.95
C THR A 11 -10.76 2.75 7.44
N ASN A 12 -11.76 3.06 6.61
CA ASN A 12 -11.60 3.15 5.16
C ASN A 12 -10.68 4.32 4.77
N SER A 13 -10.81 5.48 5.41
CA SER A 13 -9.94 6.63 5.17
C SER A 13 -8.48 6.33 5.51
N ILE A 14 -8.23 5.68 6.66
CA ILE A 14 -6.87 5.24 7.03
C ILE A 14 -6.32 4.25 6.01
N SER A 15 -7.13 3.28 5.58
CA SER A 15 -6.71 2.30 4.57
C SER A 15 -6.34 2.98 3.25
N TRP A 16 -7.15 3.95 2.80
CA TRP A 16 -6.85 4.75 1.61
C TRP A 16 -5.55 5.55 1.76
N LEU A 17 -5.39 6.27 2.88
CA LEU A 17 -4.17 7.04 3.15
C LEU A 17 -2.94 6.13 3.13
N PHE A 18 -3.00 4.97 3.79
CA PHE A 18 -1.92 4.01 3.78
C PHE A 18 -1.64 3.49 2.37
N GLY A 19 -2.68 3.12 1.61
CA GLY A 19 -2.54 2.69 0.22
C GLY A 19 -1.85 3.74 -0.66
N ILE A 20 -2.19 5.02 -0.50
CA ILE A 20 -1.54 6.13 -1.21
C ILE A 20 -0.05 6.23 -0.85
N VAL A 21 0.31 6.07 0.43
CA VAL A 21 1.72 6.04 0.86
C VAL A 21 2.45 4.88 0.19
N VAL A 22 1.87 3.68 0.18
CA VAL A 22 2.48 2.51 -0.50
C VAL A 22 2.63 2.75 -2.01
N VAL A 23 1.64 3.39 -2.65
CA VAL A 23 1.75 3.78 -4.06
C VAL A 23 2.92 4.73 -4.28
N ALA A 24 3.06 5.77 -3.44
CA ALA A 24 4.17 6.71 -3.54
C ALA A 24 5.53 6.00 -3.39
N ILE A 25 5.67 5.13 -2.40
CA ILE A 25 6.88 4.32 -2.21
C ILE A 25 7.15 3.44 -3.44
N GLY A 26 6.12 2.75 -3.95
CA GLY A 26 6.23 1.91 -5.14
C GLY A 26 6.69 2.71 -6.36
N THR A 27 6.08 3.86 -6.62
CA THR A 27 6.47 4.78 -7.71
C THR A 27 7.93 5.20 -7.58
N ILE A 28 8.37 5.63 -6.39
CA ILE A 28 9.77 5.98 -6.15
C ILE A 28 10.68 4.80 -6.49
N ASN A 29 10.34 3.59 -6.05
CA ASN A 29 11.12 2.39 -6.32
C ASN A 29 11.14 1.96 -7.79
N VAL A 30 10.08 2.25 -8.56
CA VAL A 30 10.03 1.97 -10.01
C VAL A 30 10.93 2.92 -10.79
N PHE A 31 10.91 4.21 -10.47
CA PHE A 31 11.57 5.24 -11.27
C PHE A 31 12.97 5.62 -10.77
N TRP A 32 13.25 5.45 -9.48
CA TRP A 32 14.54 5.75 -8.86
C TRP A 32 15.03 4.53 -8.09
N GLY A 33 16.12 3.93 -8.55
CA GLY A 33 16.70 2.75 -7.92
C GLY A 33 17.19 1.72 -8.92
N ASN A 34 17.67 0.61 -8.39
CA ASN A 34 18.19 -0.53 -9.15
C ASN A 34 17.15 -1.64 -9.40
N ASP A 35 16.06 -1.68 -8.65
CA ASP A 35 15.04 -2.75 -8.72
C ASP A 35 13.61 -2.20 -8.96
N PRO A 36 13.23 -1.99 -10.23
CA PRO A 36 11.88 -1.58 -10.58
C PRO A 36 10.84 -2.68 -10.35
N GLY A 37 11.25 -3.95 -10.30
CA GLY A 37 10.37 -5.09 -10.04
C GLY A 37 9.76 -5.02 -8.65
N PHE A 38 10.57 -4.69 -7.64
CA PHE A 38 10.12 -4.44 -6.28
C PHE A 38 9.13 -3.26 -6.21
N GLY A 39 9.39 -2.18 -6.96
CA GLY A 39 8.45 -1.06 -7.06
C GLY A 39 7.09 -1.45 -7.64
N ILE A 40 7.06 -2.22 -8.73
CA ILE A 40 5.82 -2.75 -9.32
C ILE A 40 5.09 -3.65 -8.32
N PHE A 41 5.82 -4.52 -7.62
CA PHE A 41 5.24 -5.35 -6.58
C PHE A 41 4.54 -4.52 -5.49
N LEU A 42 5.18 -3.46 -4.99
CA LEU A 42 4.57 -2.55 -4.01
C LEU A 42 3.33 -1.84 -4.56
N LEU A 43 3.37 -1.39 -5.83
CA LEU A 43 2.21 -0.79 -6.51
C LEU A 43 1.02 -1.77 -6.55
N LEU A 44 1.24 -3.02 -6.92
CA LEU A 44 0.20 -4.05 -6.90
C LEU A 44 -0.27 -4.35 -5.47
N LEU A 45 0.63 -4.35 -4.49
CA LEU A 45 0.30 -4.63 -3.11
C LEU A 45 -0.53 -3.51 -2.46
N SER A 46 -0.34 -2.26 -2.88
CA SER A 46 -1.14 -1.11 -2.42
C SER A 46 -2.65 -1.29 -2.64
N TRP A 47 -3.04 -2.06 -3.66
CA TRP A 47 -4.43 -2.35 -4.00
C TRP A 47 -5.14 -3.16 -2.91
N VAL A 48 -4.40 -3.88 -2.05
CA VAL A 48 -4.94 -4.58 -0.88
C VAL A 48 -5.58 -3.61 0.14
N TYR A 49 -5.12 -2.36 0.15
CA TYR A 49 -5.64 -1.31 1.01
C TYR A 49 -6.80 -0.52 0.39
N ALA A 50 -7.04 -0.66 -0.91
CA ALA A 50 -8.17 -0.03 -1.58
C ALA A 50 -9.49 -0.71 -1.16
N PRO A 51 -10.46 0.02 -0.56
CA PRO A 51 -11.75 -0.53 -0.14
C PRO A 51 -12.56 -1.24 -1.25
N PRO A 52 -12.57 -0.80 -2.52
CA PRO A 52 -13.27 -1.51 -3.60
C PRO A 52 -12.71 -2.92 -3.86
N LEU A 53 -11.40 -3.11 -3.70
CA LEU A 53 -10.77 -4.40 -3.87
C LEU A 53 -11.02 -5.34 -2.70
N ALA A 54 -11.12 -4.81 -1.48
CA ALA A 54 -11.53 -5.62 -0.33
C ALA A 54 -12.94 -6.20 -0.52
N THR A 55 -13.85 -5.44 -1.15
CA THR A 55 -15.20 -5.94 -1.46
C THR A 55 -15.21 -6.98 -2.60
N LEU A 56 -14.44 -6.76 -3.66
CA LEU A 56 -14.30 -7.73 -4.76
C LEU A 56 -13.62 -9.03 -4.30
N PHE A 57 -12.62 -8.92 -3.42
CA PHE A 57 -11.92 -10.08 -2.87
C PHE A 57 -12.87 -10.95 -2.04
N ARG A 58 -13.70 -10.32 -1.22
CA ARG A 58 -14.74 -11.03 -0.44
C ARG A 58 -15.76 -11.72 -1.35
N GLU A 59 -16.15 -11.07 -2.45
CA GLU A 59 -17.10 -11.64 -3.41
C GLU A 59 -16.51 -12.84 -4.17
N LYS A 60 -15.23 -12.78 -4.53
CA LYS A 60 -14.51 -13.85 -5.28
C LYS A 60 -14.10 -15.03 -4.41
N THR A 61 -13.58 -14.76 -3.21
CA THR A 61 -13.01 -15.80 -2.32
C THR A 61 -13.98 -16.27 -1.25
N GLY A 62 -15.07 -15.54 -1.00
CA GLY A 62 -16.03 -15.80 0.07
C GLY A 62 -15.54 -15.39 1.47
N TRP A 63 -14.28 -14.96 1.61
CA TRP A 63 -13.66 -14.68 2.90
C TRP A 63 -13.36 -13.19 3.05
N PRO A 64 -13.77 -12.54 4.16
CA PRO A 64 -13.37 -11.17 4.43
C PRO A 64 -11.88 -11.11 4.75
N LEU A 65 -11.13 -10.21 4.13
CA LEU A 65 -9.71 -10.02 4.43
C LEU A 65 -9.56 -9.54 5.89
N PRO A 66 -8.91 -10.32 6.78
CA PRO A 66 -8.82 -9.97 8.19
C PRO A 66 -8.02 -8.67 8.39
N GLY A 67 -8.48 -7.80 9.30
CA GLY A 67 -7.76 -6.56 9.62
C GLY A 67 -6.32 -6.80 10.09
N ALA A 68 -6.09 -7.88 10.84
CA ALA A 68 -4.75 -8.28 11.27
C ALA A 68 -3.80 -8.55 10.08
N VAL A 69 -4.30 -9.18 9.00
CA VAL A 69 -3.49 -9.45 7.79
C VAL A 69 -3.04 -8.13 7.15
N LYS A 70 -3.93 -7.12 7.08
CA LYS A 70 -3.58 -5.80 6.56
C LYS A 70 -2.50 -5.10 7.39
N ILE A 71 -2.55 -5.26 8.71
CA ILE A 71 -1.55 -4.68 9.63
C ILE A 71 -0.20 -5.36 9.42
N VAL A 72 -0.16 -6.70 9.40
CA VAL A 72 1.08 -7.47 9.17
C VAL A 72 1.68 -7.13 7.81
N LEU A 73 0.85 -7.09 6.75
CA LEU A 73 1.30 -6.64 5.43
C LEU A 73 1.86 -5.20 5.48
N GLY A 74 1.22 -4.31 6.25
CA GLY A 74 1.61 -2.90 6.29
C GLY A 74 2.97 -2.73 6.94
N LEU A 75 3.19 -3.43 8.05
CA LEU A 75 4.49 -3.49 8.71
C LEU A 75 5.55 -4.10 7.80
N PHE A 76 5.22 -5.18 7.09
CA PHE A 76 6.12 -5.79 6.11
C PHE A 76 6.51 -4.82 4.99
N ILE A 77 5.55 -4.08 4.42
CA ILE A 77 5.80 -3.08 3.37
C ILE A 77 6.72 -1.98 3.88
N LEU A 78 6.43 -1.40 5.05
CA LEU A 78 7.25 -0.33 5.61
C LEU A 78 8.66 -0.82 5.91
N TRP A 79 8.79 -1.99 6.53
CA TRP A 79 10.09 -2.59 6.80
C TRP A 79 10.86 -2.89 5.51
N ALA A 80 10.21 -3.49 4.52
CA ALA A 80 10.84 -3.84 3.24
C ALA A 80 11.26 -2.57 2.49
N ALA A 81 10.41 -1.54 2.43
CA ALA A 81 10.73 -0.29 1.74
C ALA A 81 11.85 0.49 2.43
N LEU A 82 11.80 0.63 3.75
CA LEU A 82 12.77 1.42 4.52
C LEU A 82 14.10 0.70 4.70
N GLY A 83 14.08 -0.63 4.87
CA GLY A 83 15.28 -1.43 5.12
C GLY A 83 15.93 -1.96 3.86
N VAL A 84 15.17 -2.70 3.03
CA VAL A 84 15.71 -3.43 1.87
C VAL A 84 15.57 -2.62 0.58
N GLY A 85 14.51 -1.83 0.47
CA GLY A 85 14.19 -1.04 -0.71
C GLY A 85 14.97 0.26 -0.84
N GLU A 86 15.89 0.56 0.09
CA GLU A 86 16.77 1.74 0.08
C GLU A 86 15.98 3.03 -0.18
N LEU A 87 14.77 3.15 0.40
CA LEU A 87 13.84 4.22 0.07
C LEU A 87 14.44 5.61 0.27
N PHE A 88 15.24 5.81 1.31
CA PHE A 88 15.88 7.10 1.58
C PHE A 88 16.88 7.50 0.50
N ASP A 89 17.74 6.56 0.08
CA ASP A 89 18.72 6.79 -0.99
C ASP A 89 18.01 7.10 -2.31
N LYS A 90 16.91 6.40 -2.59
CA LYS A 90 16.07 6.64 -3.78
C LYS A 90 15.38 8.00 -3.77
N ILE A 91 14.95 8.46 -2.59
CA ILE A 91 14.42 9.82 -2.41
C ILE A 91 15.52 10.85 -2.66
N GLU A 92 16.74 10.61 -2.19
CA GLU A 92 17.87 11.50 -2.44
C GLU A 92 18.24 11.56 -3.93
N LEU A 93 18.25 10.42 -4.62
CA LEU A 93 18.41 10.35 -6.08
C LEU A 93 17.31 11.13 -6.80
N MET A 94 16.05 10.99 -6.38
CA MET A 94 14.94 11.75 -6.95
C MET A 94 15.16 13.26 -6.79
N ARG A 95 15.55 13.71 -5.60
CA ARG A 95 15.84 15.12 -5.32
C ARG A 95 17.03 15.67 -6.10
N GLY A 96 18.01 14.84 -6.46
CA GLY A 96 19.13 15.24 -7.29
C GLY A 96 18.82 15.29 -8.80
N THR A 97 17.68 14.73 -9.23
CA THR A 97 17.27 14.66 -10.65
C THR A 97 16.44 15.89 -11.09
N PHE A 98 15.90 16.67 -10.14
CA PHE A 98 15.08 17.87 -10.38
C PHE A 98 15.70 19.11 -9.74
#